data_AF-A0A2V5PQ51-F1
#
_entry.id   AF-A0A2V5PQ51-F1
#
_cell.length_a   1.000
_cell.length_b   1.000
_cell.length_c   1.000
_cell.angle_alpha   90.00
_cell.angle_beta   90.00
_cell.angle_gamma   90.00
#
_symmetry.space_group_name_H-M   'P 1'
#
loop_
_entity.id
_entity.type
_entity.pdbx_description
1 polymer ?
#
loop_
_entity_poly.entity_id
_entity_poly.type
_entity_poly.pdbx_seq_one_letter_code
_entity_poly.pdbx_strand_id
1 'polypeptide(L)'
;MSESLILISHDSGSVAATDAAQQLIEEALSLGALIGSVRTPEENEAANKAQVALKTVRKQIEEAYRAAKDPLVHIGRKLDVTFRMLTDELDKENGRIAHLAGEFGLAENRRLAAERALAQEALAKLEREKAQAMAAAPPTLEAQQLVMDDFSRRQAMETPLPSTPTRAAGQKIREDWEIKIVNVIELARWVLSTGKWDVLNIEVRKGVVKELLEGGMTSIPGLECKKVPKAGVTLPRAQKSIDV
;
A
#
# COMPACT_ATOMS: atom_id res chain seq x y z
N MET A 1 -23.14 -35.08 19.69
CA MET A 1 -22.05 -34.46 18.90
C MET A 1 -22.72 -33.52 17.92
N SER A 2 -22.46 -32.22 17.97
CA SER A 2 -23.06 -31.27 17.02
C SER A 2 -22.44 -31.50 15.65
N GLU A 3 -23.23 -31.95 14.68
CA GLU A 3 -22.78 -32.07 13.30
C GLU A 3 -22.41 -30.69 12.76
N SER A 4 -21.22 -30.58 12.16
CA SER A 4 -20.80 -29.33 11.52
C SER A 4 -21.67 -29.08 10.29
N LEU A 5 -22.19 -27.86 10.15
CA LEU A 5 -23.00 -27.46 9.00
C LEU A 5 -22.15 -27.23 7.72
N ILE A 6 -20.83 -27.13 7.88
CA ILE A 6 -19.87 -26.87 6.81
C ILE A 6 -18.76 -27.91 6.89
N LEU A 7 -18.40 -28.45 5.73
CA LEU A 7 -17.25 -29.34 5.54
C LEU A 7 -16.18 -28.63 4.73
N ILE A 8 -14.93 -28.78 5.17
CA ILE A 8 -13.74 -28.35 4.44
C ILE A 8 -12.93 -29.60 4.10
N SER A 9 -12.75 -29.86 2.81
CA SER A 9 -11.84 -30.91 2.33
C SER A 9 -10.43 -30.36 2.20
N HIS A 10 -9.50 -30.91 2.97
CA HIS A 10 -8.11 -30.48 2.97
C HIS A 10 -7.37 -30.89 1.69
N ASP A 11 -7.72 -32.01 1.09
CA ASP A 11 -7.01 -32.56 -0.08
C ASP A 11 -7.43 -31.88 -1.39
N SER A 12 -8.70 -31.50 -1.51
CA SER A 12 -9.25 -30.85 -2.71
C SER A 12 -9.44 -29.35 -2.57
N GLY A 13 -9.21 -28.78 -1.37
CA GLY A 13 -9.47 -27.36 -1.09
C GLY A 13 -10.94 -26.95 -1.27
N SER A 14 -11.87 -27.90 -1.27
CA SER A 14 -13.30 -27.65 -1.50
C SER A 14 -14.04 -27.41 -0.19
N VAL A 15 -15.05 -26.55 -0.25
CA VAL A 15 -15.95 -26.23 0.87
C VAL A 15 -17.36 -26.61 0.45
N ALA A 16 -18.06 -27.39 1.28
CA ALA A 16 -19.42 -27.85 1.00
C ALA A 16 -20.33 -27.67 2.22
N ALA A 17 -21.61 -27.39 1.97
CA ALA A 17 -22.65 -27.46 3.00
C ALA A 17 -23.06 -28.92 3.21
N THR A 18 -23.35 -29.30 4.45
CA THR A 18 -23.86 -30.64 4.76
C THR A 18 -25.34 -30.77 4.44
N ASP A 19 -25.82 -32.01 4.31
CA ASP A 19 -27.24 -32.31 4.16
C ASP A 19 -28.05 -31.79 5.37
N ALA A 20 -27.50 -31.88 6.58
CA ALA A 20 -28.08 -31.29 7.78
C ALA A 20 -28.28 -29.77 7.67
N ALA A 21 -27.33 -29.05 7.05
CA ALA A 21 -27.47 -27.62 6.81
C ALA A 21 -28.60 -27.32 5.80
N GLN A 22 -28.74 -28.15 4.75
CA GLN A 22 -29.81 -28.00 3.77
C GLN A 22 -31.19 -28.25 4.41
N GLN A 23 -31.31 -29.28 5.26
CA GLN A 23 -32.55 -29.59 5.98
C GLN A 23 -32.98 -28.44 6.89
N LEU A 24 -32.07 -27.88 7.70
CA LEU A 24 -32.38 -26.74 8.58
C LEU A 24 -32.85 -25.50 7.79
N ILE A 25 -32.24 -25.26 6.62
CA ILE A 25 -32.65 -24.16 5.73
C ILE A 25 -34.05 -24.41 5.20
N GLU A 26 -34.33 -25.61 4.69
CA GLU A 26 -35.63 -25.97 4.13
C GLU A 26 -36.74 -25.87 5.18
N GLU A 27 -36.52 -26.42 6.37
CA GLU A 27 -37.45 -26.31 7.50
C GLU A 27 -37.74 -24.84 7.87
N ALA A 28 -36.72 -24.00 8.00
CA ALA A 28 -36.90 -22.59 8.36
C ALA A 28 -37.60 -21.79 7.25
N LEU A 29 -37.34 -22.10 5.97
CA LEU A 29 -38.00 -21.46 4.84
C LEU A 29 -39.47 -21.89 4.74
N SER A 30 -39.78 -23.15 5.04
CA SER A 30 -41.16 -23.67 5.01
C SER A 30 -42.09 -22.90 5.95
N LEU A 31 -41.60 -22.46 7.12
CA LEU A 31 -42.36 -21.67 8.09
C LEU A 31 -42.76 -20.29 7.56
N GLY A 32 -41.96 -19.72 6.66
CA GLY A 32 -42.25 -18.43 6.02
C GLY A 32 -43.07 -18.55 4.74
N ALA A 33 -43.10 -19.73 4.10
CA ALA A 33 -43.65 -19.90 2.76
C ALA A 33 -45.15 -19.58 2.65
N LEU A 34 -45.91 -19.77 3.73
CA LEU A 34 -47.37 -19.54 3.76
C LEU A 34 -47.75 -18.10 4.17
N ILE A 35 -46.78 -17.23 4.49
CA ILE A 35 -47.03 -15.87 4.99
C ILE A 35 -47.13 -14.89 3.83
N GLY A 36 -48.34 -14.67 3.31
CA GLY A 36 -48.61 -13.71 2.24
C GLY A 36 -48.85 -12.27 2.72
N SER A 37 -49.43 -12.11 3.91
CA SER A 37 -49.63 -10.80 4.55
C SER A 37 -49.81 -10.97 6.06
N VAL A 38 -49.57 -9.89 6.82
CA VAL A 38 -49.80 -9.84 8.27
C VAL A 38 -50.79 -8.71 8.56
N ARG A 39 -52.01 -9.07 8.90
CA ARG A 39 -53.17 -8.20 9.14
C ARG A 39 -53.83 -8.46 10.49
N THR A 40 -53.60 -9.64 11.10
CA THR A 40 -54.13 -9.99 12.41
C THR A 40 -53.01 -10.24 13.45
N PRO A 41 -53.33 -10.19 14.76
CA PRO A 41 -52.39 -10.56 15.82
C PRO A 41 -51.84 -11.99 15.69
N GLU A 42 -52.66 -12.94 15.26
CA GLU A 42 -52.29 -14.34 15.07
C GLU A 42 -51.32 -14.51 13.89
N GLU A 43 -51.59 -13.81 12.77
CA GLU A 43 -50.68 -13.76 11.62
C GLU A 43 -49.34 -13.12 12.00
N ASN A 44 -49.35 -12.12 12.89
CA ASN A 44 -48.14 -11.49 13.40
C ASN A 44 -47.34 -12.45 14.31
N GLU A 45 -48.00 -13.28 15.11
CA GLU A 45 -47.32 -14.31 15.90
C GLU A 45 -46.67 -15.37 15.01
N ALA A 46 -47.37 -15.84 13.97
CA ALA A 46 -46.82 -16.77 12.98
C ALA A 46 -45.61 -16.16 12.24
N ALA A 47 -45.71 -14.90 11.82
CA ALA A 47 -44.62 -14.16 11.19
C ALA A 47 -43.41 -14.00 12.12
N ASN A 48 -43.62 -13.71 13.40
CA ASN A 48 -42.55 -13.64 14.38
C ASN A 48 -41.87 -15.01 14.58
N LYS A 49 -42.64 -16.11 14.65
CA LYS A 49 -42.08 -17.47 14.75
C LYS A 49 -41.21 -17.82 13.54
N ALA A 50 -41.69 -17.53 12.33
CA ALA A 50 -40.90 -17.73 11.11
C ALA A 50 -39.62 -16.87 11.11
N GLN A 51 -39.71 -15.60 11.50
CA GLN A 51 -38.53 -14.72 11.62
C GLN A 51 -37.52 -15.22 12.66
N VAL A 52 -37.97 -15.75 13.79
CA VAL A 52 -37.09 -16.35 14.80
C VAL A 52 -36.37 -17.57 14.23
N ALA A 53 -37.08 -18.49 13.57
CA ALA A 53 -36.48 -19.69 12.97
C ALA A 53 -35.40 -19.32 11.93
N LEU A 54 -35.71 -18.39 11.01
CA LEU A 54 -34.77 -17.90 10.00
C LEU A 54 -33.51 -17.29 10.64
N LYS A 55 -33.68 -16.48 11.70
CA LYS A 55 -32.54 -15.88 12.40
C LYS A 55 -31.71 -16.91 13.15
N THR A 56 -32.33 -17.93 13.73
CA THR A 56 -31.64 -19.01 14.44
C THR A 56 -30.77 -19.81 13.47
N VAL A 57 -31.33 -20.28 12.35
CA VAL A 57 -30.55 -21.02 11.33
C VAL A 57 -29.43 -20.16 10.75
N ARG A 58 -29.72 -18.88 10.44
CA ARG A 58 -28.68 -17.93 9.98
C ARG A 58 -27.55 -17.80 10.99
N LYS A 59 -27.85 -17.73 12.29
CA LYS A 59 -26.84 -17.65 13.35
C LYS A 59 -26.02 -18.93 13.45
N GLN A 60 -26.64 -20.11 13.38
CA GLN A 60 -25.93 -21.39 13.39
C GLN A 60 -24.97 -21.51 12.19
N ILE A 61 -25.38 -21.07 11.00
CA ILE A 61 -24.52 -21.02 9.82
C ILE A 61 -23.35 -20.04 10.03
N GLU A 62 -23.60 -18.85 10.60
CA GLU A 62 -22.54 -17.89 10.93
C GLU A 62 -21.52 -18.46 11.93
N GLU A 63 -21.98 -19.19 12.94
CA GLU A 63 -21.12 -19.85 13.94
C GLU A 63 -20.29 -20.98 13.30
N ALA A 64 -20.91 -21.84 12.48
CA ALA A 64 -20.21 -22.87 11.74
C ALA A 64 -19.18 -22.29 10.76
N TYR A 65 -19.52 -21.20 10.06
CA TYR A 65 -18.61 -20.48 9.18
C TYR A 65 -17.39 -19.94 9.92
N ARG A 66 -17.59 -19.31 11.08
CA ARG A 66 -16.48 -18.81 11.92
C ARG A 66 -15.63 -19.95 12.44
N ALA A 67 -16.24 -21.01 12.97
CA ALA A 67 -15.52 -22.17 13.47
C ALA A 67 -14.65 -22.83 12.37
N ALA A 68 -15.13 -22.86 11.14
CA ALA A 68 -14.39 -23.39 10.00
C ALA A 68 -13.29 -22.43 9.50
N LYS A 69 -13.53 -21.12 9.53
CA LYS A 69 -12.61 -20.08 9.01
C LYS A 69 -11.50 -19.70 9.98
N ASP A 70 -11.79 -19.64 11.29
CA ASP A 70 -10.87 -19.12 12.30
C ASP A 70 -9.53 -19.88 12.32
N PRO A 71 -9.49 -21.23 12.23
CA PRO A 71 -8.24 -21.98 12.12
C PRO A 71 -7.43 -21.60 10.88
N LEU A 72 -8.09 -21.36 9.73
CA LEU A 72 -7.42 -20.99 8.48
C LEU A 72 -6.79 -19.60 8.59
N VAL A 73 -7.48 -18.64 9.21
CA VAL A 73 -6.93 -17.31 9.48
C VAL A 73 -5.74 -17.40 10.42
N HIS A 74 -5.80 -18.26 11.44
CA HIS A 74 -4.69 -18.49 12.37
C HIS A 74 -3.47 -19.10 11.67
N ILE A 75 -3.68 -20.08 10.79
CA ILE A 75 -2.61 -20.67 9.96
C ILE A 75 -2.02 -19.60 9.03
N GLY A 76 -2.84 -18.80 8.36
CA GLY A 76 -2.38 -17.70 7.51
C GLY A 76 -1.51 -16.70 8.28
N ARG A 77 -1.93 -16.29 9.49
CA ARG A 77 -1.11 -15.42 10.35
C ARG A 77 0.23 -16.05 10.74
N LYS A 78 0.23 -17.34 11.08
CA LYS A 78 1.49 -18.06 11.37
C LYS A 78 2.40 -18.10 10.14
N LEU A 79 1.84 -18.35 8.96
CA LEU A 79 2.58 -18.33 7.71
C LEU A 79 3.20 -16.95 7.45
N ASP A 80 2.45 -15.86 7.65
CA ASP A 80 2.96 -14.50 7.52
C ASP A 80 4.10 -14.20 8.49
N VAL A 81 3.99 -14.68 9.74
CA VAL A 81 5.05 -14.53 10.75
C VAL A 81 6.28 -15.33 10.35
N THR A 82 6.12 -16.59 9.94
CA THR A 82 7.23 -17.43 9.49
C THR A 82 7.89 -16.85 8.24
N PHE A 83 7.13 -16.33 7.29
CA PHE A 83 7.66 -15.65 6.11
C PHE A 83 8.56 -14.49 6.53
N ARG A 84 8.06 -13.57 7.38
CA ARG A 84 8.87 -12.45 7.90
C ARG A 84 10.11 -12.93 8.65
N MET A 85 9.98 -13.93 9.53
CA MET A 85 11.14 -14.48 10.23
C MET A 85 12.23 -15.00 9.27
N LEU A 86 11.85 -15.54 8.12
CA LEU A 86 12.78 -16.05 7.13
C LEU A 86 13.35 -14.94 6.23
N THR A 87 12.57 -13.89 5.94
CA THR A 87 12.99 -12.81 5.02
C THR A 87 13.62 -11.62 5.71
N ASP A 88 13.31 -11.34 6.98
CA ASP A 88 13.71 -10.10 7.67
C ASP A 88 15.24 -9.91 7.68
N GLU A 89 16.02 -10.96 7.98
CA GLU A 89 17.49 -10.87 7.96
C GLU A 89 18.04 -10.75 6.53
N LEU A 90 17.39 -11.39 5.55
CA LEU A 90 17.75 -11.26 4.14
C LEU A 90 17.48 -9.85 3.63
N ASP A 91 16.34 -9.26 3.99
CA ASP A 91 15.94 -7.91 3.60
C ASP A 91 16.85 -6.86 4.25
N LYS A 92 17.21 -7.04 5.52
CA LYS A 92 18.20 -6.19 6.22
C LYS A 92 19.56 -6.24 5.54
N GLU A 93 20.05 -7.44 5.25
CA GLU A 93 21.37 -7.62 4.63
C GLU A 93 21.38 -7.10 3.19
N ASN A 94 20.33 -7.36 2.42
CA ASN A 94 20.16 -6.80 1.08
C ASN A 94 20.10 -5.26 1.11
N GLY A 95 19.38 -4.68 2.08
CA GLY A 95 19.35 -3.24 2.30
C GLY A 95 20.72 -2.66 2.66
N ARG A 96 21.48 -3.33 3.53
CA ARG A 96 22.86 -2.95 3.88
C ARG A 96 23.77 -2.97 2.65
N ILE A 97 23.71 -4.01 1.83
CA ILE A 97 24.50 -4.12 0.59
C ILE A 97 24.07 -3.05 -0.42
N ALA A 98 22.77 -2.81 -0.59
CA ALA A 98 22.24 -1.80 -1.49
C ALA A 98 22.70 -0.38 -1.09
N HIS A 99 22.71 -0.07 0.21
CA HIS A 99 23.24 1.19 0.72
C HIS A 99 24.73 1.37 0.38
N LEU A 100 25.57 0.37 0.71
CA LEU A 100 27.01 0.42 0.40
C LEU A 100 27.28 0.55 -1.10
N ALA A 101 26.53 -0.17 -1.93
CA ALA A 101 26.64 -0.06 -3.39
C ALA A 101 26.20 1.32 -3.89
N GLY A 102 25.17 1.92 -3.27
CA GLY A 102 24.71 3.28 -3.54
C GLY A 102 25.74 4.34 -3.16
N GLU A 103 26.30 4.26 -1.95
CA GLU A 103 27.36 5.17 -1.48
C GLU A 103 28.59 5.12 -2.37
N PHE A 104 29.04 3.91 -2.75
CA PHE A 104 30.14 3.75 -3.69
C PHE A 104 29.81 4.39 -5.04
N GLY A 105 28.62 4.17 -5.58
CA GLY A 105 28.18 4.78 -6.83
C GLY A 105 28.16 6.31 -6.77
N LEU A 106 27.71 6.90 -5.66
CA LEU A 106 27.74 8.34 -5.45
C LEU A 106 29.17 8.87 -5.33
N ALA A 107 30.05 8.18 -4.59
CA ALA A 107 31.45 8.54 -4.46
C ALA A 107 32.18 8.51 -5.80
N GLU A 108 31.92 7.48 -6.62
CA GLU A 108 32.52 7.36 -7.95
C GLU A 108 32.00 8.45 -8.90
N ASN A 109 30.70 8.77 -8.86
CA ASN A 109 30.15 9.89 -9.61
C ASN A 109 30.81 11.23 -9.21
N ARG A 110 31.07 11.45 -7.91
CA ARG A 110 31.78 12.64 -7.42
C ARG A 110 33.24 12.67 -7.89
N ARG A 111 33.94 11.53 -7.84
CA ARG A 111 35.32 11.39 -8.34
C ARG A 111 35.40 11.75 -9.83
N LEU A 112 34.50 11.18 -10.65
CA LEU A 112 34.42 11.46 -12.08
C LEU A 112 34.04 12.93 -12.36
N ALA A 113 33.14 13.52 -11.59
CA ALA A 113 32.78 14.92 -11.73
C ALA A 113 33.96 15.86 -11.38
N ALA A 114 34.71 15.56 -10.32
CA ALA A 114 35.90 16.31 -9.93
C ALA A 114 37.03 16.19 -10.97
N GLU A 115 37.26 14.98 -11.49
CA GLU A 115 38.24 14.73 -12.57
C GLU A 115 37.87 15.52 -13.83
N ARG A 116 36.60 15.53 -14.22
CA ARG A 116 36.10 16.35 -15.34
C ARG A 116 36.25 17.84 -15.09
N ALA A 117 35.99 18.31 -13.87
CA ALA A 117 36.13 19.73 -13.53
C ALA A 117 37.60 20.18 -13.61
N LEU A 118 38.54 19.37 -13.10
CA LEU A 118 39.98 19.65 -13.19
C LEU A 118 40.47 19.66 -14.65
N ALA A 119 40.02 18.69 -15.45
CA ALA A 119 40.33 18.65 -16.87
C ALA A 119 39.77 19.86 -17.63
N GLN A 120 38.54 20.29 -17.32
CA GLN A 120 37.94 21.49 -17.88
C GLN A 120 38.70 22.76 -17.48
N GLU A 121 39.17 22.86 -16.24
CA GLU A 121 39.98 23.99 -15.78
C GLU A 121 41.33 24.05 -16.49
N ALA A 122 42.01 22.91 -16.68
CA ALA A 122 43.26 22.83 -17.42
C ALA A 122 43.08 23.27 -18.88
N LEU A 123 42.05 22.76 -19.56
CA LEU A 123 41.73 23.16 -20.93
C LEU A 123 41.36 24.66 -21.02
N ALA A 124 40.63 25.20 -20.04
CA ALA A 124 40.27 26.61 -20.01
C ALA A 124 41.51 27.52 -19.77
N LYS A 125 42.49 27.07 -18.98
CA LYS A 125 43.78 27.78 -18.83
C LYS A 125 44.56 27.78 -20.14
N LEU A 126 44.68 26.62 -20.78
CA LEU A 126 45.35 26.49 -22.08
C LEU A 126 44.69 27.37 -23.15
N GLU A 127 43.35 27.46 -23.16
CA GLU A 127 42.62 28.33 -24.09
C GLU A 127 42.87 29.82 -23.84
N ARG A 128 42.97 30.24 -22.57
CA ARG A 128 43.36 31.62 -22.22
C ARG A 128 44.79 31.94 -22.63
N GLU A 129 45.73 31.01 -22.40
CA GLU A 129 47.12 31.15 -22.84
C GLU A 129 47.22 31.24 -24.36
N LYS A 130 46.47 30.41 -25.08
CA LYS A 130 46.34 30.46 -26.54
C LYS A 130 45.83 31.81 -27.02
N ALA A 131 44.77 32.34 -26.42
CA ALA A 131 44.21 33.64 -26.78
C ALA A 131 45.22 34.79 -26.57
N GLN A 132 45.96 34.76 -25.47
CA GLN A 132 47.01 35.75 -25.18
C GLN A 132 48.20 35.62 -26.14
N ALA A 133 48.66 34.40 -26.43
CA ALA A 133 49.75 34.15 -27.37
C ALA A 133 49.38 34.55 -28.80
N MET A 134 48.15 34.30 -29.24
CA MET A 134 47.63 34.74 -30.54
C MET A 134 47.51 36.26 -30.63
N ALA A 135 47.14 36.95 -29.55
CA ALA A 135 47.08 38.41 -29.49
C ALA A 135 48.47 39.07 -29.49
N ALA A 136 49.49 38.39 -28.94
CA ALA A 136 50.87 38.86 -28.91
C ALA A 136 51.68 38.48 -30.17
N ALA A 137 51.20 37.53 -30.97
CA ALA A 137 51.88 37.07 -32.17
C ALA A 137 51.85 38.13 -33.30
N PRO A 138 52.90 38.23 -34.13
CA PRO A 138 52.89 39.06 -35.32
C PRO A 138 51.71 38.74 -36.25
N PRO A 139 51.16 39.70 -37.01
CA PRO A 139 50.04 39.49 -37.93
C PRO A 139 50.45 38.76 -39.22
N THR A 140 51.42 37.85 -39.14
CA THR A 140 51.82 36.97 -40.23
C THR A 140 51.17 35.60 -40.08
N LEU A 141 50.65 35.05 -41.17
CA LEU A 141 49.98 33.74 -41.21
C LEU A 141 50.86 32.62 -40.63
N GLU A 142 52.16 32.64 -40.92
CA GLU A 142 53.11 31.62 -40.45
C GLU A 142 53.32 31.67 -38.93
N ALA A 143 53.40 32.87 -38.33
CA ALA A 143 53.57 33.01 -36.87
C ALA A 143 52.30 32.56 -36.11
N GLN A 144 51.12 32.85 -36.66
CA GLN A 144 49.84 32.40 -36.09
C GLN A 144 49.65 30.89 -36.23
N GLN A 145 50.09 30.29 -37.35
CA GLN A 145 50.05 28.85 -37.56
C GLN A 145 50.94 28.09 -36.57
N LEU A 146 52.17 28.58 -36.33
CA LEU A 146 53.08 27.97 -35.35
C LEU A 146 52.51 27.97 -33.92
N VAL A 147 51.85 29.07 -33.52
CA VAL A 147 51.16 29.16 -32.23
C VAL A 147 49.99 28.16 -32.19
N MET A 148 49.16 28.12 -33.23
CA MET A 148 48.05 27.17 -33.32
C MET A 148 48.52 25.71 -33.22
N ASP A 149 49.58 25.35 -33.94
CA ASP A 149 50.12 23.98 -33.97
C ASP A 149 50.71 23.56 -32.61
N ASP A 150 51.43 24.46 -31.92
CA ASP A 150 51.98 24.18 -30.59
C ASP A 150 50.86 23.99 -29.55
N PHE A 151 49.83 24.83 -29.57
CA PHE A 151 48.69 24.70 -28.68
C PHE A 151 47.81 23.49 -29.03
N SER A 152 47.64 23.13 -30.30
CA SER A 152 46.96 21.92 -30.72
C SER A 152 47.68 20.65 -30.25
N ARG A 153 49.02 20.63 -30.27
CA ARG A 153 49.82 19.53 -29.73
C ARG A 153 49.67 19.41 -28.21
N ARG A 154 49.70 20.54 -27.48
CA ARG A 154 49.51 20.57 -26.01
C ARG A 154 48.10 20.16 -25.61
N GLN A 155 47.08 20.65 -26.32
CA GLN A 155 45.69 20.29 -26.08
C GLN A 155 45.45 18.79 -26.29
N ALA A 156 46.07 18.18 -27.31
CA ALA A 156 45.99 16.74 -27.54
C ALA A 156 46.66 15.91 -26.42
N MET A 157 47.64 16.47 -25.71
CA MET A 157 48.29 15.85 -24.55
C MET A 157 47.50 16.04 -23.24
N GLU A 158 46.82 17.18 -23.08
CA GLU A 158 46.04 17.50 -21.87
C GLU A 158 44.61 16.97 -21.87
N THR A 159 44.06 16.57 -23.02
CA THR A 159 42.71 15.99 -23.09
C THR A 159 42.71 14.58 -22.46
N PRO A 160 42.07 14.36 -21.30
CA PRO A 160 42.05 13.03 -20.69
C PRO A 160 41.12 12.10 -21.48
N LEU A 161 41.44 10.81 -21.49
CA LEU A 161 40.54 9.78 -22.00
C LEU A 161 39.25 9.75 -21.17
N PRO A 162 38.07 9.53 -21.78
CA PRO A 162 36.82 9.49 -21.05
C PRO A 162 36.83 8.32 -20.05
N SER A 163 36.91 8.64 -18.76
CA SER A 163 36.74 7.65 -17.70
C SER A 163 35.30 7.17 -17.69
N THR A 164 35.10 5.91 -18.06
CA THR A 164 33.79 5.26 -18.00
C THR A 164 33.45 4.92 -16.56
N PRO A 165 32.22 5.15 -16.09
CA PRO A 165 31.82 4.75 -14.75
C PRO A 165 31.91 3.24 -14.60
N THR A 166 32.66 2.78 -13.58
CA THR A 166 32.75 1.37 -13.22
C THR A 166 31.43 0.92 -12.62
N ARG A 167 30.55 0.33 -13.44
CA ARG A 167 29.30 -0.29 -12.98
C ARG A 167 29.42 -1.80 -13.06
N ALA A 168 29.03 -2.49 -11.99
CA ALA A 168 28.92 -3.94 -12.02
C ALA A 168 27.73 -4.38 -12.90
N ALA A 169 27.82 -5.57 -13.50
CA ALA A 169 26.73 -6.12 -14.29
C ALA A 169 25.44 -6.21 -13.46
N GLY A 170 24.35 -5.62 -13.95
CA GLY A 170 23.04 -5.60 -13.27
C GLY A 170 22.81 -4.41 -12.33
N GLN A 171 23.81 -3.57 -12.05
CA GLN A 171 23.66 -2.43 -11.13
C GLN A 171 22.85 -1.29 -11.77
N LYS A 172 21.73 -0.91 -11.14
CA LYS A 172 20.95 0.28 -11.48
C LYS A 172 21.02 1.26 -10.31
N ILE A 173 21.67 2.41 -10.52
CA ILE A 173 21.69 3.51 -9.54
C ILE A 173 20.60 4.49 -9.96
N ARG A 174 19.66 4.75 -9.06
CA ARG A 174 18.62 5.79 -9.21
C ARG A 174 18.66 6.69 -7.98
N GLU A 175 18.48 7.98 -8.21
CA GLU A 175 18.19 8.93 -7.14
C GLU A 175 16.69 8.82 -6.84
N ASP A 176 16.35 8.67 -5.56
CA ASP A 176 14.97 8.58 -5.08
C ASP A 176 14.74 9.61 -3.97
N TRP A 177 13.49 10.03 -3.79
CA TRP A 177 13.12 11.02 -2.80
C TRP A 177 12.67 10.35 -1.51
N GLU A 178 13.35 10.66 -0.40
CA GLU A 178 12.86 10.30 0.93
C GLU A 178 11.78 11.31 1.37
N ILE A 179 10.53 10.86 1.50
CA ILE A 179 9.39 11.70 1.87
C ILE A 179 8.99 11.45 3.32
N LYS A 180 9.08 12.48 4.17
CA LYS A 180 8.63 12.45 5.56
C LYS A 180 7.43 13.38 5.77
N ILE A 181 6.31 12.83 6.25
CA ILE A 181 5.12 13.62 6.57
C ILE A 181 5.30 14.27 7.95
N VAL A 182 5.39 15.60 7.98
CA VAL A 182 5.60 16.37 9.22
C VAL A 182 4.26 16.80 9.84
N ASN A 183 3.33 17.32 9.02
CA ASN A 183 2.03 17.81 9.47
C ASN A 183 0.94 17.50 8.43
N VAL A 184 0.04 16.57 8.77
CA VAL A 184 -1.02 16.15 7.85
C VAL A 184 -2.09 17.23 7.63
N ILE A 185 -2.31 18.12 8.60
CA ILE A 185 -3.33 19.18 8.51
C ILE A 185 -2.90 20.25 7.52
N GLU A 186 -1.64 20.66 7.57
CA GLU A 186 -1.08 21.62 6.62
C GLU A 186 -1.04 21.03 5.21
N LEU A 187 -0.66 19.76 5.08
CA LEU A 187 -0.73 19.04 3.81
C LEU A 187 -2.15 19.03 3.25
N ALA A 188 -3.16 18.73 4.08
CA ALA A 188 -4.56 18.75 3.66
C ALA A 188 -5.03 20.14 3.21
N ARG A 189 -4.61 21.21 3.89
CA ARG A 189 -4.90 22.60 3.49
C ARG A 189 -4.26 22.96 2.15
N TRP A 190 -3.01 22.54 1.93
CA TRP A 190 -2.31 22.75 0.66
C TRP A 190 -2.95 21.96 -0.48
N VAL A 191 -3.36 20.70 -0.25
CA VAL A 191 -4.10 19.91 -1.23
C VAL A 191 -5.42 20.60 -1.59
N LEU A 192 -6.15 21.11 -0.59
CA LEU A 192 -7.40 21.83 -0.78
C LEU A 192 -7.21 23.12 -1.61
N SER A 193 -6.13 23.86 -1.39
CA SER A 193 -5.87 25.12 -2.12
C SER A 193 -5.34 24.91 -3.54
N THR A 194 -4.63 23.81 -3.80
CA THR A 194 -4.01 23.52 -5.09
C THR A 194 -4.81 22.55 -5.96
N GLY A 195 -5.81 21.87 -5.39
CA GLY A 195 -6.64 20.88 -6.09
C GLY A 195 -5.96 19.53 -6.35
N LYS A 196 -4.77 19.28 -5.78
CA LYS A 196 -3.97 18.06 -6.01
C LYS A 196 -4.37 16.94 -5.06
N TRP A 197 -5.59 16.42 -5.22
CA TRP A 197 -6.15 15.39 -4.34
C TRP A 197 -5.45 14.05 -4.38
N ASP A 198 -4.69 13.74 -5.44
CA ASP A 198 -3.94 12.49 -5.57
C ASP A 198 -2.84 12.31 -4.50
N VAL A 199 -2.50 13.38 -3.78
CA VAL A 199 -1.48 13.39 -2.72
C VAL A 199 -2.05 12.92 -1.36
N LEU A 200 -3.37 12.90 -1.18
CA LEU A 200 -4.00 12.61 0.12
C LEU A 200 -5.39 11.97 -0.02
N ASN A 201 -5.63 10.85 0.69
CA ASN A 201 -6.96 10.26 0.85
C ASN A 201 -7.59 10.67 2.21
N ILE A 202 -8.80 11.24 2.20
CA ILE A 202 -9.54 11.66 3.40
C ILE A 202 -10.86 10.89 3.48
N GLU A 203 -11.05 10.11 4.55
CA GLU A 203 -12.25 9.28 4.76
C GLU A 203 -12.99 9.60 6.06
N VAL A 204 -14.33 9.55 6.02
CA VAL A 204 -15.20 9.74 7.19
C VAL A 204 -15.34 8.44 7.98
N ARG A 205 -15.09 8.50 9.29
CA ARG A 205 -15.31 7.38 10.21
C ARG A 205 -16.80 7.21 10.55
N LYS A 206 -17.52 6.49 9.69
CA LYS A 206 -18.99 6.28 9.79
C LYS A 206 -19.46 5.68 11.12
N GLY A 207 -18.65 4.83 11.78
CA GLY A 207 -19.00 4.24 13.08
C GLY A 207 -19.15 5.30 14.17
N VAL A 208 -18.12 6.14 14.31
CA VAL A 208 -18.09 7.26 15.27
C VAL A 208 -19.24 8.25 15.00
N VAL A 209 -19.52 8.54 13.73
CA VAL A 209 -20.65 9.38 13.34
C VAL A 209 -21.98 8.84 13.86
N LYS A 210 -22.22 7.53 13.76
CA LYS A 210 -23.46 6.91 14.25
C LYS A 210 -23.57 6.99 15.77
N GLU A 211 -22.48 6.69 16.48
CA GLU A 211 -22.42 6.80 17.95
C GLU A 211 -22.79 8.21 18.44
N LEU A 212 -22.28 9.25 17.76
CA LEU A 212 -22.63 10.64 18.08
C LEU A 212 -24.12 10.95 17.85
N LEU A 213 -24.69 10.47 16.73
CA LEU A 213 -26.10 10.65 16.42
C LEU A 213 -27.02 9.90 17.40
N GLU A 214 -26.61 8.69 17.83
CA GLU A 214 -27.30 7.90 18.85
C GLU A 214 -27.18 8.54 20.24
N GLY A 215 -26.05 9.20 20.53
CA GLY A 215 -25.79 9.99 21.73
C GLY A 215 -26.54 11.32 21.81
N GLY A 216 -27.42 11.62 20.84
CA GLY A 216 -28.29 12.80 20.85
C GLY A 216 -27.79 13.97 19.99
N MET A 217 -26.69 13.82 19.27
CA MET A 217 -26.25 14.84 18.31
C MET A 217 -27.22 14.89 17.13
N THR A 218 -27.78 16.07 16.83
CA THR A 218 -28.85 16.22 15.82
C THR A 218 -28.33 16.59 14.44
N SER A 219 -27.13 17.17 14.35
CA SER A 219 -26.48 17.50 13.08
C SER A 219 -24.96 17.49 13.21
N ILE A 220 -24.28 17.09 12.14
CA ILE A 220 -22.82 17.15 12.03
C ILE A 220 -22.51 17.97 10.78
N PRO A 221 -21.73 19.06 10.88
CA PRO A 221 -21.40 19.90 9.74
C PRO A 221 -20.82 19.08 8.58
N GLY A 222 -21.34 19.31 7.37
CA GLY A 222 -20.91 18.61 6.16
C GLY A 222 -21.52 17.21 5.96
N LEU A 223 -22.44 16.75 6.82
CA LEU A 223 -23.13 15.46 6.68
C LEU A 223 -24.67 15.61 6.66
N GLU A 224 -25.33 14.88 5.77
CA GLU A 224 -26.79 14.69 5.77
C GLU A 224 -27.15 13.31 6.35
N CYS A 225 -27.95 13.29 7.41
CA CYS A 225 -28.32 12.07 8.15
C CYS A 225 -29.85 11.86 8.16
N LYS A 226 -30.34 10.67 7.80
CA LYS A 226 -31.78 10.31 7.79
C LYS A 226 -32.06 9.02 8.56
N LYS A 227 -33.13 8.99 9.36
CA LYS A 227 -33.62 7.77 10.03
C LYS A 227 -34.50 6.98 9.07
N VAL A 228 -34.17 5.71 8.86
CA VAL A 228 -34.98 4.78 8.07
C VAL A 228 -35.47 3.66 8.99
N PRO A 229 -36.80 3.43 9.11
CA PRO A 229 -37.32 2.37 9.97
C PRO A 229 -36.87 1.00 9.43
N LYS A 230 -36.27 0.19 10.31
CA LYS A 230 -35.86 -1.18 10.00
C LYS A 230 -36.45 -2.11 11.08
N ALA A 231 -37.29 -3.05 10.68
CA ALA A 231 -37.77 -4.10 11.57
C ALA A 231 -36.69 -5.17 11.78
N GLY A 232 -36.59 -5.70 13.00
CA GLY A 232 -35.65 -6.77 13.31
C GLY A 232 -36.00 -7.50 14.62
N VAL A 233 -35.90 -8.82 14.59
CA VAL A 233 -36.06 -9.68 15.77
C VAL A 233 -34.74 -9.90 16.51
N THR A 234 -34.75 -9.81 17.84
CA THR A 234 -33.61 -10.18 18.67
C THR A 234 -33.79 -11.62 19.15
N LEU A 235 -32.80 -12.47 18.94
CA LEU A 235 -32.84 -13.84 19.46
C LEU A 235 -32.76 -13.79 21.00
N PRO A 236 -33.60 -14.56 21.72
CA PRO A 236 -33.51 -14.64 23.18
C PRO A 236 -32.12 -15.13 23.59
N ARG A 237 -31.53 -14.50 24.63
CA ARG A 237 -30.26 -14.96 25.20
C ARG A 237 -30.48 -16.34 25.79
N ALA A 238 -29.64 -17.31 25.42
CA ALA A 238 -29.62 -18.62 26.07
C ALA A 238 -29.43 -18.41 27.58
N GLN A 239 -30.43 -18.76 28.38
CA GLN A 239 -30.27 -18.85 29.83
C GLN A 239 -29.20 -19.90 30.10
N LYS A 240 -28.11 -19.49 30.75
CA LYS A 240 -27.13 -20.44 31.27
C LYS A 240 -27.88 -21.38 32.21
N SER A 241 -27.94 -22.67 31.87
CA SER A 241 -28.33 -23.69 32.84
C SER A 241 -27.39 -23.57 34.03
N ILE A 242 -27.96 -23.24 35.18
CA ILE A 242 -27.27 -23.38 36.46
C ILE A 242 -27.32 -24.88 36.73
N ASP A 243 -26.21 -25.56 36.53
CA ASP A 243 -26.05 -26.94 37.02
C ASP A 243 -26.10 -26.89 38.56
N VAL A 244 -27.05 -27.61 39.15
CA VAL A 244 -27.13 -27.93 40.59
C VAL A 244 -26.75 -29.40 40.75
#